data_AF-A0A563D6S2-F1
#
_entry.id   AF-A0A563D6S2-F1
#
_cell.length_a   1.000
_cell.length_b   1.000
_cell.length_c   1.000
_cell.angle_alpha   90.00
_cell.angle_beta   90.00
_cell.angle_gamma   90.00
#
_symmetry.space_group_name_H-M   'P 1'
#
loop_
_entity.id
_entity.type
_entity.pdbx_description
1 polymer ?
#
loop_
_entity_poly.entity_id
_entity_poly.type
_entity_poly.pdbx_seq_one_letter_code
_entity_poly.pdbx_strand_id
1 'polypeptide(L)' 'MADENLSEYLTLKQVSELLKVHPNTLRNWDKNGTLKPIRIGERKIRRYKKEDIKKFLEAGQ' A
#
# COMPACT_ATOMS: atom_id res chain seq x y z
N MET A 1 6.79 -18.31 -17.89
CA MET A 1 7.28 -17.65 -16.66
C MET A 1 6.62 -16.28 -16.64
N ALA A 2 5.53 -16.13 -15.88
CA ALA A 2 4.62 -14.98 -16.01
C ALA A 2 5.07 -13.80 -15.13
N ASP A 3 5.44 -12.70 -15.80
CA ASP A 3 5.28 -11.29 -15.41
C ASP A 3 5.61 -10.87 -13.97
N GLU A 4 6.91 -10.74 -13.66
CA GLU A 4 7.39 -10.27 -12.35
C GLU A 4 7.30 -8.75 -12.12
N ASN A 5 7.02 -7.90 -13.12
CA ASN A 5 7.31 -6.45 -13.00
C ASN A 5 6.13 -5.47 -13.08
N LEU A 6 4.88 -5.92 -13.26
CA LEU A 6 3.69 -5.05 -13.17
C LEU A 6 3.14 -4.90 -11.73
N SER A 7 3.77 -5.56 -10.76
CA SER A 7 3.28 -5.76 -9.38
C SER A 7 3.80 -4.76 -8.33
N GLU A 8 4.56 -3.74 -8.72
CA GLU A 8 5.27 -2.88 -7.75
C GLU A 8 4.34 -1.99 -6.93
N TYR A 9 3.18 -1.60 -7.48
CA TYR A 9 2.25 -0.66 -6.83
C TYR A 9 0.86 -1.26 -6.62
N LEU A 10 0.45 -1.32 -5.36
CA LEU A 10 -0.86 -1.77 -4.93
C LEU A 10 -1.81 -0.60 -4.73
N THR A 11 -3.06 -0.82 -5.09
CA THR A 11 -4.15 0.09 -4.77
C THR A 11 -4.54 -0.02 -3.30
N LEU A 12 -5.22 1.00 -2.78
CA LEU A 12 -5.73 0.98 -1.40
C LEU A 12 -6.59 -0.26 -1.10
N LYS A 13 -7.37 -0.73 -2.08
CA LYS A 13 -8.20 -1.94 -1.94
C LYS A 13 -7.34 -3.21 -1.81
N GLN A 14 -6.36 -3.38 -2.71
CA GLN A 14 -5.45 -4.52 -2.63
C GLN A 14 -4.66 -4.55 -1.31
N VAL A 15 -4.21 -3.38 -0.84
CA VAL A 15 -3.54 -3.27 0.44
C VAL A 15 -4.47 -3.65 1.60
N SER A 16 -5.73 -3.20 1.58
CA SER A 16 -6.68 -3.57 2.64
C SER A 16 -6.93 -5.07 2.70
N GLU A 17 -6.99 -5.74 1.54
CA GLU A 17 -7.16 -7.19 1.47
C GLU A 17 -5.91 -7.95 1.95
N LEU A 18 -4.71 -7.49 1.57
CA LEU A 18 -3.43 -8.10 1.98
C LEU A 18 -3.19 -8.00 3.49
N LEU A 19 -3.43 -6.82 4.06
CA LEU A 19 -3.23 -6.57 5.48
C LEU A 19 -4.44 -7.00 6.33
N LYS A 20 -5.53 -7.46 5.70
CA LYS A 20 -6.82 -7.78 6.34
C LYS A 20 -7.33 -6.65 7.25
N VAL A 21 -7.08 -5.40 6.85
CA VAL A 21 -7.54 -4.21 7.59
C VAL A 21 -8.61 -3.48 6.80
N HIS A 22 -9.45 -2.71 7.49
CA HIS A 22 -10.45 -1.89 6.84
C HIS A 22 -9.78 -0.74 6.05
N PRO A 23 -10.29 -0.34 4.86
CA PRO A 23 -9.75 0.78 4.08
C PRO A 23 -9.69 2.11 4.85
N ASN A 24 -10.54 2.28 5.87
CA ASN A 24 -10.49 3.46 6.74
C ASN A 24 -9.26 3.45 7.68
N THR A 25 -8.78 2.27 8.07
CA THR A 25 -7.51 2.12 8.82
C THR A 25 -6.33 2.60 7.97
N LEU A 26 -6.31 2.26 6.68
CA LEU A 26 -5.28 2.77 5.75
C LEU A 26 -5.34 4.29 5.59
N ARG A 27 -6.54 4.89 5.61
CA ARG A 27 -6.69 6.36 5.63
C ARG A 27 -6.16 6.96 6.93
N ASN A 28 -6.31 6.29 8.07
CA ASN A 28 -5.72 6.73 9.33
C ASN A 28 -4.20 6.61 9.31
N TRP A 29 -3.64 5.56 8.71
CA TRP A 29 -2.18 5.42 8.56
C TRP A 29 -1.57 6.45 7.62
N ASP A 30 -2.30 6.90 6.59
CA ASP A 30 -1.89 8.05 5.78
C ASP A 30 -1.80 9.34 6.61
N LYS A 31 -2.73 9.55 7.55
CA LYS A 31 -2.70 10.70 8.48
C LYS A 31 -1.60 10.57 9.54
N ASN A 32 -1.42 9.37 10.09
CA ASN A 32 -0.43 9.09 11.14
C ASN A 32 0.99 8.91 10.58
N GLY A 33 1.15 8.81 9.26
CA GLY A 33 2.45 8.60 8.62
C GLY A 33 3.00 7.18 8.73
N THR A 34 2.22 6.24 9.29
CA THR A 34 2.57 4.81 9.45
C THR A 34 2.76 4.12 8.10
N LEU A 35 1.88 4.41 7.13
CA LEU A 35 1.95 3.85 5.79
C LEU A 35 1.72 4.99 4.79
N LYS A 36 2.80 5.46 4.16
CA LYS A 36 2.74 6.60 3.24
C LYS A 36 2.41 6.13 1.82
N PRO A 37 1.24 6.48 1.25
CA PRO A 37 0.98 6.24 -0.16
C PRO A 37 1.82 7.18 -1.02
N ILE A 38 2.29 6.64 -2.13
CA ILE A 38 2.87 7.40 -3.23
C ILE A 38 1.72 8.00 -4.02
N ARG A 39 1.82 9.30 -4.29
CA ARG A 39 0.85 10.05 -5.08
C ARG A 39 1.33 10.06 -6.52
N ILE A 40 0.66 9.30 -7.39
CA ILE A 40 1.03 9.19 -8.80
C ILE A 40 0.09 10.04 -9.66
N GLY A 41 0.67 10.84 -10.56
CA GLY A 41 -0.01 11.65 -11.55
C GLY A 41 -0.65 12.93 -11.01
N GLU A 42 -1.24 13.71 -11.92
CA GLU A 42 -1.91 14.99 -11.65
C GLU A 42 -3.08 14.85 -10.66
N ARG A 43 -3.78 13.71 -10.72
CA ARG A 43 -4.90 13.38 -9.83
C ARG A 43 -4.49 12.94 -8.42
N LYS A 44 -3.18 12.89 -8.11
CA LYS A 44 -2.63 12.50 -6.80
C LYS A 44 -3.20 11.16 -6.30
N ILE A 45 -3.27 10.17 -7.19
CA ILE A 45 -3.82 8.86 -6.87
C ILE A 45 -2.90 8.16 -5.87
N ARG A 46 -3.50 7.63 -4.80
CA ARG A 46 -2.78 6.92 -3.74
C ARG A 46 -2.46 5.50 -4.20
N ARG A 47 -1.17 5.21 -4.34
CA ARG A 47 -0.63 3.88 -4.60
C ARG A 47 0.41 3.53 -3.56
N TYR A 48 0.44 2.28 -3.12
CA TYR A 48 1.37 1.80 -2.12
C TYR A 48 2.38 0.89 -2.79
N LYS A 49 3.67 0.99 -2.47
CA LYS A 49 4.64 0.00 -2.95
C LYS A 49 4.40 -1.32 -2.27
N LYS A 50 4.42 -2.41 -3.04
CA LYS A 50 4.31 -3.77 -2.51
C LYS A 50 5.46 -4.09 -1.55
N GLU A 51 6.66 -3.59 -1.83
CA GLU A 51 7.80 -3.70 -0.91
C GLU A 51 7.55 -3.01 0.43
N ASP A 52 6.99 -1.80 0.45
CA ASP A 52 6.70 -1.09 1.71
C ASP A 52 5.67 -1.85 2.54
N ILE A 53 4.65 -2.43 1.89
CA ILE A 53 3.65 -3.28 2.55
C ILE A 53 4.30 -4.54 3.13
N LYS A 54 5.19 -5.17 2.38
CA LYS A 54 5.90 -6.39 2.82
C LYS A 54 6.82 -6.09 4.00
N LYS A 55 7.61 -5.01 3.91
CA LYS A 55 8.43 -4.52 5.03
C LYS A 55 7.60 -4.17 6.25
N PHE A 56 6.41 -3.59 6.06
CA PHE A 56 5.50 -3.28 7.15
C PHE A 56 4.96 -4.54 7.85
N LEU A 57 4.65 -5.58 7.09
CA LEU A 57 4.27 -6.89 7.63
C LEU A 57 5.43 -7.55 8.40
N GLU A 58 6.65 -7.48 7.87
CA GLU A 58 7.84 -8.05 8.51
C GLU A 58 8.27 -7.26 9.76
N ALA A 59 8.13 -5.93 9.75
CA ALA A 59 8.50 -5.07 10.89
C ALA A 59 7.53 -5.15 12.07
N GLY A 60 6.33 -5.70 11.87
CA GLY A 60 5.33 -5.92 12.92
C GLY A 60 5.36 -7.32 13.55
N GLN A 61 6.36 -8.15 13.21
CA GLN A 61 6.51 -9.52 13.69
C GLN A 61 7.57 -9.68 14.77
#